data_AF-W9V9U1-F1
#
_entry.id   AF-W9V9U1-F1
#
_cell.length_a   1.000
_cell.length_b   1.000
_cell.length_c   1.000
_cell.angle_alpha   90.00
_cell.angle_beta   90.00
_cell.angle_gamma   90.00
#
_symmetry.space_group_name_H-M   'P 1'
#
loop_
_entity.id
_entity.type
_entity.pdbx_description
1 polymer ?
#
loop_
_entity_poly.entity_id
_entity_poly.type
_entity_poly.pdbx_seq_one_letter_code
_entity_poly.pdbx_strand_id
1 'polypeptide(L)'
;MDHHLVKKVEEAVAQNSKRPIKTWSRRSMVLPEMVGLTIAVHNGRQHVPVLVNENMIGHKLGEFALTRTYRGHAADKKAKKR
;
A
#
# COMPACT_ATOMS: atom_id res chain seq x y z
N MET A 1 3.54 14.38 6.29
CA MET A 1 2.93 13.07 6.62
C MET A 1 1.51 13.28 7.08
N ASP A 2 0.70 12.22 7.06
CA ASP A 2 -0.58 12.23 7.77
C ASP A 2 -0.38 11.78 9.22
N HIS A 3 -0.74 12.65 10.18
CA HIS A 3 -0.57 12.39 11.62
C HIS A 3 -1.33 11.14 12.09
N HIS A 4 -2.48 10.86 11.47
CA HIS A 4 -3.29 9.69 11.82
C HIS A 4 -2.61 8.38 11.41
N LEU A 5 -1.80 8.38 10.35
CA LEU A 5 -1.04 7.18 9.95
C LEU A 5 0.12 6.93 10.92
N VAL A 6 0.83 7.97 11.31
CA VAL A 6 1.97 7.88 12.23
C VAL A 6 1.53 7.29 13.57
N LYS A 7 0.46 7.83 14.16
CA LYS A 7 -0.09 7.30 15.42
C LYS A 7 -0.44 5.81 15.36
N LYS A 8 -1.03 5.35 14.26
CA LYS A 8 -1.36 3.93 14.07
C LYS A 8 -0.14 3.05 13.93
N VAL A 9 0.93 3.57 13.32
CA VAL A 9 2.20 2.85 13.18
C VAL A 9 2.86 2.74 14.55
N GLU A 10 2.95 3.83 15.31
CA GLU A 10 3.48 3.82 16.68
C GLU A 10 2.74 2.82 17.57
N GLU A 11 1.41 2.84 17.55
CA GLU A 11 0.58 1.87 18.30
C GLU A 11 0.83 0.42 17.86
N ALA A 12 0.98 0.18 16.56
CA ALA A 12 1.23 -1.16 16.03
C ALA A 12 2.63 -1.69 16.39
N VAL A 13 3.64 -0.81 16.37
CA VAL A 13 5.00 -1.12 16.81
C VAL A 13 5.01 -1.43 18.31
N ALA A 14 4.36 -0.59 19.13
CA ALA A 14 4.25 -0.80 20.58
C ALA A 14 3.53 -2.11 20.94
N GLN A 15 2.47 -2.47 20.20
CA GLN A 15 1.72 -3.71 20.40
C GLN A 15 2.34 -4.92 19.70
N ASN A 16 3.44 -4.73 18.94
CA ASN A 16 4.06 -5.74 18.06
C ASN A 16 3.02 -6.48 17.19
N SER A 17 1.99 -5.76 16.74
CA SER A 17 0.84 -6.33 16.05
C SER A 17 1.09 -6.35 14.54
N LYS A 18 1.14 -7.54 13.94
CA LYS A 18 1.29 -7.73 12.49
C LYS A 18 0.00 -7.53 11.70
N ARG A 19 -1.01 -6.88 12.29
CA ARG A 19 -2.31 -6.66 11.64
C ARG A 19 -2.15 -5.64 10.50
N PRO A 20 -2.79 -5.84 9.34
CA PRO A 20 -2.72 -4.88 8.24
C PRO A 20 -3.31 -3.52 8.63
N ILE A 21 -2.49 -2.46 8.56
CA ILE A 21 -2.92 -1.09 8.85
C ILE A 21 -3.57 -0.49 7.62
N LYS A 22 -4.87 -0.17 7.68
CA LYS A 22 -5.59 0.46 6.57
C LYS A 22 -5.27 1.95 6.49
N THR A 23 -4.94 2.42 5.28
CA THR A 23 -4.65 3.83 5.01
C THR A 23 -5.23 4.30 3.68
N TRP A 24 -5.76 5.52 3.70
CA TRP A 24 -6.11 6.29 2.51
C TRP A 24 -5.02 7.30 2.12
N SER A 25 -4.06 7.55 3.01
CA SER A 25 -2.98 8.51 2.75
C SER A 25 -1.90 7.88 1.86
N ARG A 26 -2.11 8.00 0.54
CA ARG A 26 -1.13 7.61 -0.49
C ARG A 26 0.05 8.59 -0.61
N ARG A 27 -0.10 9.80 -0.07
CA ARG A 27 0.90 10.88 -0.11
C ARG A 27 2.01 10.74 0.93
N SER A 28 1.77 9.92 1.96
CA SER A 28 2.73 9.65 3.02
C SER A 28 3.92 8.87 2.46
N MET A 29 5.13 9.27 2.88
CA MET A 29 6.37 8.54 2.61
C MET A 29 6.52 7.38 3.60
N VAL A 30 7.26 6.36 3.20
CA VAL A 30 7.59 5.23 4.07
C VAL A 30 8.68 5.65 5.05
N LEU A 31 8.41 5.46 6.34
CA LEU A 31 9.37 5.68 7.41
C LEU A 31 10.10 4.36 7.76
N PRO A 32 11.33 4.41 8.27
CA PRO A 32 12.06 3.21 8.73
C PRO A 32 11.28 2.39 9.78
N GLU A 33 10.50 3.06 10.63
CA GLU A 33 9.67 2.41 11.66
C GLU A 33 8.52 1.56 11.08
N MET A 34 8.20 1.74 9.79
CA MET A 34 7.16 0.96 9.11
C MET A 34 7.69 -0.36 8.53
N VAL A 35 9.00 -0.60 8.57
CA VAL A 35 9.62 -1.80 8.00
C VAL A 35 9.11 -3.05 8.74
N GLY A 36 8.72 -4.06 7.97
CA GLY A 36 8.13 -5.29 8.50
C GLY A 36 6.64 -5.22 8.84
N LEU A 37 6.02 -4.03 8.75
CA LEU A 37 4.57 -3.89 8.87
C LEU A 37 3.87 -4.07 7.51
N THR A 38 2.63 -4.57 7.58
CA THR A 38 1.75 -4.64 6.40
C THR A 38 0.84 -3.42 6.38
N ILE A 39 0.96 -2.59 5.35
CA ILE A 39 0.14 -1.41 5.14
C ILE A 39 -0.83 -1.68 4.00
N ALA A 40 -2.12 -1.60 4.29
CA ALA A 40 -3.18 -1.76 3.31
C ALA A 40 -3.50 -0.39 2.69
N VAL A 41 -2.92 -0.10 1.52
CA VAL A 41 -3.01 1.19 0.83
C VAL A 41 -4.23 1.21 -0.09
N HIS A 42 -5.07 2.23 0.04
CA HIS A 42 -6.22 2.42 -0.84
C HIS A 42 -5.79 2.79 -2.27
N ASN A 43 -6.28 2.07 -3.28
CA ASN A 43 -5.97 2.31 -4.69
C ASN A 43 -7.11 2.96 -5.50
N GLY A 44 -8.16 3.44 -4.82
CA GLY A 44 -9.37 4.01 -5.44
C GLY A 44 -10.54 3.03 -5.52
N ARG A 45 -10.29 1.73 -5.32
CA ARG A 45 -11.35 0.69 -5.27
C ARG A 45 -11.23 -0.20 -4.04
N GLN A 46 -10.02 -0.67 -3.75
CA GLN A 46 -9.75 -1.59 -2.66
C GLN A 46 -8.48 -1.19 -1.90
N HIS A 47 -8.28 -1.80 -0.73
CA HIS A 47 -7.02 -1.66 0.00
C HIS A 47 -6.10 -2.80 -0.38
N VAL A 48 -4.96 -2.47 -1.00
CA VAL A 48 -3.94 -3.42 -1.41
C VAL A 48 -2.98 -3.61 -0.25
N PRO A 49 -2.82 -4.82 0.30
CA PRO A 49 -1.84 -5.08 1.36
C PRO A 49 -0.43 -5.04 0.77
N VAL A 50 0.40 -4.15 1.30
CA VAL A 50 1.80 -3.98 0.93
C VAL A 50 2.65 -4.28 2.16
N LEU A 51 3.53 -5.26 2.07
CA LEU A 51 4.55 -5.50 3.09
C LEU A 51 5.72 -4.55 2.84
N VAL A 52 6.09 -3.78 3.86
CA VAL A 52 7.13 -2.74 3.74
C VAL A 52 8.51 -3.36 3.98
N ASN A 53 9.40 -3.18 3.01
CA ASN A 53 10.82 -3.55 3.08
C ASN A 53 11.70 -2.30 3.24
N GLU A 54 12.95 -2.48 3.67
CA GLU A 54 13.92 -1.37 3.85
C GLU A 54 14.18 -0.57 2.57
N ASN A 55 14.22 -1.24 1.42
CA ASN A 55 14.41 -0.60 0.12
C ASN A 55 13.26 0.36 -0.28
N MET A 56 12.15 0.34 0.45
CA MET A 56 10.98 1.18 0.18
C MET A 56 11.01 2.49 0.98
N ILE A 57 11.98 2.67 1.90
CA ILE A 57 12.17 3.90 2.67
C ILE A 57 12.42 5.07 1.70
N GLY A 58 11.80 6.22 1.95
CA GLY A 58 11.93 7.40 1.10
C GLY A 58 10.95 7.47 -0.08
N HIS A 59 10.28 6.37 -0.42
CA HIS A 59 9.22 6.34 -1.42
C HIS A 59 7.86 6.69 -0.84
N LYS A 60 6.90 7.11 -1.69
CA LYS A 60 5.51 7.32 -1.27
C LYS A 60 4.72 6.02 -1.29
N LEU A 61 3.84 5.83 -0.32
CA LEU A 61 2.96 4.65 -0.25
C LEU A 61 2.10 4.45 -1.51
N GLY A 62 1.77 5.54 -2.20
CA GLY A 62 1.01 5.50 -3.44
C GLY A 62 1.72 4.82 -4.62
N GLU A 63 3.06 4.75 -4.61
CA GLU A 63 3.87 4.12 -5.66
C GLU A 63 3.68 2.59 -5.69
N PHE A 64 3.40 2.01 -4.52
CA PHE A 64 3.22 0.56 -4.35
C PHE A 64 1.78 0.10 -4.59
N ALA A 65 0.87 1.01 -4.93
CA ALA A 65 -0.54 0.72 -5.18
C ALA A 65 -0.99 1.29 -6.53
N LEU A 66 -1.06 0.41 -7.55
CA LEU A 66 -1.54 0.75 -8.88
C LEU A 66 -3.01 1.17 -8.87
N THR A 67 -3.31 2.29 -9.52
CA THR A 67 -4.65 2.90 -9.54
C THR A 67 -5.46 2.57 -10.79
N ARG A 68 -4.79 2.33 -11.92
CA ARG A 68 -5.42 1.95 -13.18
C ARG A 68 -4.94 0.58 -13.62
N THR A 69 -5.87 -0.29 -13.98
CA THR A 69 -5.54 -1.57 -14.63
C THR A 69 -5.41 -1.32 -16.12
N TYR A 70 -4.19 -1.20 -16.61
CA TYR A 70 -3.95 -1.18 -18.06
C TYR A 70 -4.13 -2.59 -18.62
N ARG A 71 -5.04 -2.77 -19.57
CA ARG A 71 -5.36 -4.07 -20.17
C ARG A 71 -4.71 -4.28 -21.54
N GLY A 72 -3.78 -3.40 -21.94
CA GLY A 72 -3.20 -3.38 -23.28
C GLY A 72 -4.06 -2.60 -24.28
N HIS A 73 -3.48 -2.28 -25.44
CA HIS A 73 -4.26 -1.85 -26.61
C HIS A 73 -5.03 -3.07 -27.11
N ALA A 74 -6.37 -3.01 -27.05
CA ALA A 74 -7.24 -4.09 -27.49
C ALA A 74 -7.24 -4.19 -29.02
N ALA A 75 -6.17 -4.72 -29.59
CA ALA A 75 -6.19 -5.41 -30.87
C ALA A 75 -6.13 -6.90 -30.55
N ASP A 76 -7.25 -7.60 -30.75
CA ASP A 76 -7.35 -9.06 -30.72
C ASP A 76 -6.97 -9.80 -29.43
N LYS A 77 -7.87 -9.83 -28.45
CA LYS A 77 -8.07 -11.03 -27.63
C LYS A 77 -9.56 -11.36 -27.45
N LYS A 78 -10.18 -11.82 -28.54
CA LYS A 78 -11.20 -12.89 -28.44
C LYS A 78 -10.45 -14.17 -28.00
N ALA A 79 -10.36 -14.41 -26.70
CA ALA A 79 -9.93 -15.71 -26.18
C ALA A 79 -10.49 -16.00 -24.78
N LYS A 80 -11.70 -16.57 -24.79
CA LYS A 80 -12.11 -17.75 -24.00
C LYS A 80 -12.29 -17.65 -22.46
N LYS A 81 -13.56 -17.45 -22.07
CA LYS A 81 -14.44 -18.36 -21.28
C LYS A 81 -13.84 -19.13 -20.07
N ARG A 82 -14.25 -18.77 -18.86
CA ARG A 82 -15.16 -19.52 -17.95
C ARG A 82 -15.56 -18.63 -16.78
#